data_AF-A0A1Y2V5M2-F1
#
_entry.id   AF-A0A1Y2V5M2-F1
#
_cell.length_a   1.000
_cell.length_b   1.000
_cell.length_c   1.000
_cell.angle_alpha   90.00
_cell.angle_beta   90.00
_cell.angle_gamma   90.00
#
_symmetry.space_group_name_H-M   'P 1'
#
loop_
_entity.id
_entity.type
_entity.pdbx_description
1 polymer ?
#
loop_
_entity_poly.entity_id
_entity_poly.type
_entity_poly.pdbx_seq_one_letter_code
_entity_poly.pdbx_strand_id
1 'polypeptide(L)'
;LTTIQEAAADLSSPTILTVERAAAAKVFLETYYNEQLSKPTPRSIRRRYLEGELYRDGGLTEAEKTSIRQNFFKQETDHLRETRVLKAKSIGAVQGKHNQLADNYEVLKILGKGSFGVVRLVREKANQADAGQDVPLDRKVYAMKVIRKSAMLRTSQEAHLRAERDFLVASEGSKWIVPLITSFQDAANLYLVMDYMPGGDFLGLLIRENILNEPVAKFYIAEMVLCIEEAHSLRCIHRDIKPDNFLISASGHLKISDFGLAFDGHWSHDTNYYHTQRYSLLQKFGIPVEGDAIDCAEGLQGSVKWAQGVTQAMQKHERYPAYLNSCSTSPDEPLLNWRNRCGNRSAARSCVGTSQYMAPEVIQGGRQQTKRNIVNHKQTFAFPPRPVVSRRCMDLIVNLICEKEMRLSSRRYRYRDINPDPSPIGRGRHRRGYQDWTGRAVYPHDGEDIKAHKWFRDIPWDRLQYISPPFVPQLSGCEDTHYFDEEEPISDWSESVPETSSEIEDLALNPLIAGTMFPRHVRGVIGQFVSVPYDSAKLKRMDHEIDAMAPNTELCDAMKAFVRAFGRRERKRPRDRLLRDRNTKGPVLEVRKQTAFMGYTYRRIK
;
A
#
# COMPACT_ATOMS: atom_id res chain seq x y z
N LEU A 1 -52.69 17.05 20.70
CA LEU A 1 -51.70 15.98 20.42
C LEU A 1 -50.95 15.71 21.72
N THR A 2 -51.45 14.78 22.53
CA THR A 2 -50.72 14.25 23.69
C THR A 2 -49.59 13.37 23.16
N THR A 3 -48.35 13.67 23.58
CA THR A 3 -47.19 12.83 23.31
C THR A 3 -47.47 11.42 23.79
N ILE A 4 -47.34 10.44 22.90
CA ILE A 4 -47.39 9.01 23.25
C ILE A 4 -46.31 8.79 24.32
N GLN A 5 -46.70 8.28 25.49
CA GLN A 5 -45.72 7.83 26.48
C GLN A 5 -44.92 6.70 25.83
N GLU A 6 -43.63 6.92 25.61
CA GLU A 6 -42.71 5.85 25.26
C GLU A 6 -42.79 4.81 26.38
N ALA A 7 -43.41 3.66 26.09
CA ALA A 7 -43.28 2.49 26.93
C ALA A 7 -41.77 2.30 27.16
N ALA A 8 -41.36 2.08 28.40
CA ALA A 8 -39.97 1.83 28.75
C ALA A 8 -39.46 0.70 27.86
N ALA A 9 -38.77 1.07 26.77
CA ALA A 9 -38.29 0.12 25.80
C ALA A 9 -37.33 -0.77 26.58
N ASP A 10 -37.56 -2.09 26.53
CA ASP A 10 -36.56 -3.06 26.91
C ASP A 10 -35.28 -2.64 26.18
N LEU A 11 -34.32 -2.08 26.90
CA LEU A 11 -33.08 -1.55 26.35
C LEU A 11 -32.22 -2.75 25.97
N SER A 12 -32.58 -3.41 24.87
CA SER A 12 -31.83 -4.51 24.29
C SER A 12 -30.38 -4.04 24.11
N SER A 13 -29.44 -4.73 24.75
CA SER A 13 -28.03 -4.37 24.66
C SER A 13 -27.56 -4.49 23.20
N PRO A 14 -26.79 -3.51 22.67
CA PRO A 14 -26.31 -3.58 21.30
C PRO A 14 -25.47 -4.83 21.06
N THR A 15 -25.66 -5.48 19.92
CA THR A 15 -24.84 -6.65 19.53
C THR A 15 -23.48 -6.21 19.00
N ILE A 16 -22.53 -7.15 18.92
CA ILE A 16 -21.24 -6.94 18.24
C ILE A 16 -21.41 -6.47 16.78
N LEU A 17 -22.46 -6.96 16.09
CA LEU A 17 -22.76 -6.56 14.73
C LEU A 17 -23.26 -5.12 14.65
N THR A 18 -24.08 -4.70 15.62
CA THR A 18 -24.51 -3.31 15.75
C THR A 18 -23.29 -2.40 15.96
N VAL A 19 -22.33 -2.82 16.79
CA VAL A 19 -21.08 -2.07 17.00
C VAL A 19 -20.23 -1.96 15.74
N GLU A 20 -19.98 -3.05 15.02
CA GLU A 20 -19.20 -3.01 13.77
C GLU A 20 -19.87 -2.13 12.70
N ARG A 21 -21.20 -2.22 12.56
CA ARG A 21 -21.96 -1.37 11.63
C ARG A 21 -21.93 0.10 12.02
N ALA A 22 -22.09 0.41 13.31
CA ALA A 22 -22.03 1.78 13.82
C ALA A 22 -20.63 2.39 13.65
N ALA A 23 -19.58 1.62 13.94
CA ALA A 23 -18.20 2.04 13.71
C ALA A 23 -17.96 2.33 12.22
N ALA A 24 -18.40 1.43 11.33
CA ALA A 24 -18.24 1.63 9.90
C ALA A 24 -19.04 2.81 9.35
N ALA A 25 -20.27 3.03 9.85
CA ALA A 25 -21.08 4.20 9.50
C ALA A 25 -20.39 5.50 9.91
N LYS A 26 -19.82 5.56 11.12
CA LYS A 26 -19.05 6.72 11.59
C LYS A 26 -17.83 6.99 10.71
N VAL A 27 -17.05 5.95 10.40
CA VAL A 27 -15.89 6.06 9.50
C VAL A 27 -16.30 6.58 8.12
N PHE A 28 -17.38 6.05 7.55
CA PHE A 28 -17.91 6.49 6.27
C PHE A 28 -18.34 7.96 6.30
N LEU A 29 -19.11 8.38 7.32
CA LEU A 29 -19.59 9.76 7.42
C LEU A 29 -18.44 10.75 7.61
N GLU A 30 -17.48 10.45 8.50
CA GLU A 30 -16.32 11.32 8.72
C GLU A 30 -15.48 11.48 7.45
N THR A 31 -15.21 10.37 6.74
CA THR A 31 -14.42 10.42 5.48
C THR A 31 -15.19 11.12 4.35
N TYR A 32 -16.48 10.80 4.19
CA TYR A 32 -17.35 11.43 3.19
C TYR A 32 -17.43 12.95 3.37
N TYR A 33 -17.72 13.43 4.57
CA TYR A 33 -17.80 14.87 4.82
C TYR A 33 -16.43 15.54 4.77
N ASN A 34 -15.35 14.86 5.16
CA ASN A 34 -14.01 15.39 4.97
C ASN A 34 -13.71 15.64 3.48
N GLU A 35 -14.05 14.71 2.59
CA GLU A 35 -13.89 14.90 1.14
C GLU A 35 -14.75 16.04 0.60
N GLN A 36 -16.01 16.15 1.01
CA GLN A 36 -16.93 17.20 0.54
C GLN A 36 -16.53 18.61 1.00
N LEU A 37 -16.04 18.71 2.24
CA LEU A 37 -15.68 19.97 2.87
C LEU A 37 -14.23 20.39 2.58
N SER A 38 -13.36 19.45 2.18
CA SER A 38 -12.00 19.75 1.78
C SER A 38 -11.97 20.64 0.53
N LYS A 39 -11.37 21.83 0.66
CA LYS A 39 -11.14 22.77 -0.44
C LYS A 39 -9.63 22.93 -0.68
N PRO A 40 -9.20 23.16 -1.93
CA PRO A 40 -10.01 23.13 -3.16
C PRO A 40 -10.43 21.71 -3.56
N THR A 41 -11.57 21.57 -4.24
CA THR A 41 -12.04 20.28 -4.76
C THR A 41 -11.20 19.81 -5.96
N PRO A 42 -11.09 18.50 -6.26
CA PRO A 42 -10.35 18.01 -7.44
C PRO A 42 -10.81 18.64 -8.75
N ARG A 43 -12.12 18.78 -8.95
CA ARG A 43 -12.71 19.48 -10.11
C ARG A 43 -12.27 20.94 -10.21
N SER A 44 -12.23 21.67 -9.09
CA SER A 44 -11.76 23.06 -9.08
C SER A 44 -10.25 23.17 -9.34
N ILE A 45 -9.45 22.19 -8.91
CA ILE A 45 -8.02 22.12 -9.20
C ILE A 45 -7.81 21.95 -10.71
N ARG A 46 -8.47 20.95 -11.33
CA ARG A 46 -8.40 20.71 -12.78
C ARG A 46 -8.87 21.91 -13.58
N ARG A 47 -9.98 22.56 -13.17
CA ARG A 47 -10.43 23.82 -13.79
C ARG A 47 -9.37 24.91 -13.72
N ARG A 48 -8.70 25.08 -12.58
CA ARG A 48 -7.64 26.08 -12.43
C ARG A 48 -6.44 25.79 -13.34
N TYR A 49 -6.07 24.52 -13.50
CA TYR A 49 -5.03 24.12 -14.44
C TYR A 49 -5.41 24.49 -15.88
N LEU A 50 -6.63 24.13 -16.30
CA LEU A 50 -7.14 24.48 -17.62
C LEU A 50 -7.10 25.98 -17.88
N GLU A 51 -7.64 26.80 -16.96
CA GLU A 51 -7.64 28.25 -17.13
C GLU A 51 -6.21 28.82 -17.18
N GLY A 52 -5.28 28.22 -16.44
CA GLY A 52 -3.86 28.58 -16.51
C GLY A 52 -3.21 28.25 -17.85
N GLU A 53 -3.59 27.15 -18.50
CA GLU A 53 -3.12 26.80 -19.84
C GLU A 53 -3.71 27.73 -20.90
N LEU A 54 -5.03 27.94 -20.87
CA LEU A 54 -5.72 28.85 -21.79
C LEU A 54 -5.23 30.31 -21.67
N TYR A 55 -4.78 30.72 -20.48
CA TYR A 55 -4.20 32.04 -20.27
C TYR A 55 -2.78 32.17 -20.85
N ARG A 56 -1.97 31.11 -20.77
CA ARG A 56 -0.59 31.11 -21.30
C ARG A 56 -0.54 30.97 -22.83
N ASP A 57 -1.57 30.39 -23.42
CA ASP A 57 -1.66 30.22 -24.87
C ASP A 57 -2.15 31.52 -25.53
N GLY A 58 -1.20 32.27 -26.09
CA GLY A 58 -1.46 33.49 -26.84
C GLY A 58 -1.94 33.25 -28.28
N GLY A 59 -1.93 32.00 -28.77
CA GLY A 59 -2.31 31.65 -30.13
C GLY A 59 -3.81 31.34 -30.31
N LEU A 60 -4.53 31.09 -29.22
CA LEU A 60 -5.96 30.73 -29.26
C LEU A 60 -6.86 31.97 -29.26
N THR A 61 -7.85 31.98 -30.15
CA THR A 61 -8.94 32.96 -30.16
C THR A 61 -9.89 32.76 -28.98
N GLU A 62 -10.64 33.79 -28.59
CA GLU A 62 -11.62 33.66 -27.49
C GLU A 62 -12.75 32.66 -27.80
N ALA A 63 -13.08 32.46 -29.07
CA ALA A 63 -14.04 31.44 -29.49
C ALA A 63 -13.49 30.01 -29.24
N GLU A 64 -12.23 29.76 -29.58
CA GLU A 64 -11.56 28.48 -29.33
C GLU A 64 -11.41 28.21 -27.83
N LYS A 65 -10.98 29.20 -27.04
CA LYS A 65 -10.91 29.08 -25.57
C LYS A 65 -12.28 28.75 -24.98
N THR A 66 -13.35 29.36 -25.49
CA THR A 66 -14.72 29.07 -25.06
C THR A 66 -15.13 27.64 -25.41
N SER A 67 -14.81 27.16 -26.62
CA SER A 67 -15.05 25.78 -27.05
C SER A 67 -14.33 24.77 -26.15
N ILE A 68 -13.06 25.02 -25.82
CA ILE A 68 -12.27 24.17 -24.91
C ILE A 68 -12.92 24.13 -23.51
N ARG A 69 -13.36 25.27 -22.97
CA ARG A 69 -14.07 25.31 -21.68
C ARG A 69 -15.38 24.51 -21.72
N GLN A 70 -16.17 24.65 -22.78
CA GLN A 70 -17.42 23.88 -22.93
C GLN A 70 -17.15 22.37 -22.97
N ASN A 71 -16.14 21.95 -23.72
CA ASN A 71 -15.72 20.55 -23.77
C ASN A 71 -15.27 20.06 -22.38
N PHE A 72 -14.47 20.84 -21.65
CA PHE A 72 -14.07 20.52 -20.28
C PHE A 72 -15.27 20.34 -19.34
N PHE A 73 -16.26 21.23 -19.39
CA PHE A 73 -17.46 21.10 -18.56
C PHE A 73 -18.31 19.89 -18.92
N LYS A 74 -18.39 19.55 -20.21
CA LYS A 74 -19.04 18.33 -20.70
C LYS A 74 -18.32 17.08 -20.17
N GLN A 75 -17.00 17.00 -20.33
CA GLN A 75 -16.17 15.90 -19.83
C GLN A 75 -16.31 15.71 -18.31
N GLU A 76 -16.26 16.79 -17.52
CA GLU A 76 -16.49 16.72 -16.07
C GLU A 76 -17.90 16.22 -15.73
N THR A 77 -18.91 16.57 -16.52
CA THR A 77 -20.29 16.12 -16.31
C THR A 77 -20.46 14.64 -16.61
N ASP A 78 -19.92 14.19 -17.74
CA ASP A 78 -19.96 12.79 -18.16
C ASP A 78 -19.13 11.92 -17.21
N HIS A 79 -17.96 12.38 -16.79
CA HIS A 79 -17.14 11.73 -15.77
C HIS A 79 -17.89 11.52 -14.44
N LEU A 80 -18.64 12.53 -13.96
CA LEU A 80 -19.47 12.38 -12.77
C LEU A 80 -20.60 11.36 -12.97
N ARG A 81 -21.17 11.25 -14.16
CA ARG A 81 -22.19 10.23 -14.49
C ARG A 81 -21.57 8.83 -14.48
N GLU A 82 -20.46 8.64 -15.18
CA GLU A 82 -19.72 7.37 -15.20
C GLU A 82 -19.33 6.91 -13.79
N THR A 83 -18.83 7.85 -12.97
CA THR A 83 -18.46 7.58 -11.58
C THR A 83 -19.66 7.12 -10.75
N ARG A 84 -20.85 7.73 -10.93
CA ARG A 84 -22.07 7.31 -10.22
C ARG A 84 -22.50 5.90 -10.64
N VAL A 85 -22.47 5.60 -11.95
CA VAL A 85 -22.81 4.28 -12.48
C VAL A 85 -21.85 3.22 -11.92
N LEU A 86 -20.55 3.49 -11.92
CA LEU A 86 -19.53 2.57 -11.39
C LEU A 86 -19.74 2.34 -9.88
N LYS A 87 -20.01 3.40 -9.10
CA LYS A 87 -20.32 3.30 -7.66
C LYS A 87 -21.56 2.43 -7.42
N ALA A 88 -22.64 2.63 -8.16
CA ALA A 88 -23.86 1.84 -8.03
C ALA A 88 -23.62 0.35 -8.33
N LYS A 89 -22.94 0.04 -9.45
CA LYS A 89 -22.56 -1.33 -9.81
C LYS A 89 -21.67 -1.98 -8.76
N SER A 90 -20.69 -1.24 -8.21
CA SER A 90 -19.78 -1.77 -7.20
C SER A 90 -20.49 -2.08 -5.88
N ILE A 91 -21.42 -1.22 -5.44
CA ILE A 91 -22.27 -1.51 -4.27
C ILE A 91 -23.12 -2.77 -4.53
N GLY A 92 -23.68 -2.88 -5.73
CA GLY A 92 -24.41 -4.06 -6.18
C GLY A 92 -23.59 -5.35 -6.12
N ALA A 93 -22.34 -5.32 -6.60
CA ALA A 93 -21.42 -6.46 -6.59
C ALA A 93 -21.02 -6.88 -5.17
N VAL A 94 -20.82 -5.93 -4.25
CA VAL A 94 -20.57 -6.24 -2.83
C VAL A 94 -21.77 -6.96 -2.18
N GLN A 95 -22.99 -6.64 -2.61
CA GLN A 95 -24.22 -7.29 -2.14
C GLN A 95 -24.56 -8.59 -2.88
N GLY A 96 -23.76 -9.01 -3.86
CA GLY A 96 -24.07 -10.17 -4.72
C GLY A 96 -25.26 -9.96 -5.67
N LYS A 97 -25.71 -8.71 -5.89
CA LYS A 97 -26.89 -8.38 -6.71
C LYS A 97 -26.55 -8.07 -8.17
N HIS A 98 -25.29 -7.85 -8.49
CA HIS A 98 -24.81 -7.53 -9.83
C HIS A 98 -23.61 -8.42 -10.19
N ASN A 99 -23.38 -8.62 -11.49
CA ASN A 99 -22.18 -9.29 -12.01
C ASN A 99 -20.91 -8.63 -11.48
N GLN A 100 -19.83 -9.42 -11.38
CA GLN A 100 -18.59 -8.93 -10.84
C GLN A 100 -17.99 -7.91 -11.83
N LEU A 101 -17.66 -6.71 -11.36
CA LEU A 101 -17.02 -5.69 -12.21
C LEU A 101 -15.69 -6.18 -12.82
N ALA A 102 -15.05 -7.16 -12.18
CA ALA A 102 -13.87 -7.84 -12.69
C ALA A 102 -14.15 -8.63 -13.98
N ASP A 103 -15.39 -9.08 -14.21
CA ASP A 103 -15.78 -9.85 -15.41
C ASP A 103 -15.68 -9.02 -16.69
N ASN A 104 -15.62 -7.68 -16.58
CA ASN A 104 -15.37 -6.77 -17.70
C ASN A 104 -13.92 -6.82 -18.19
N TYR A 105 -13.05 -7.55 -17.49
CA TYR A 105 -11.65 -7.71 -17.84
C TYR A 105 -11.36 -9.16 -18.23
N GLU A 106 -10.65 -9.33 -19.33
CA GLU A 106 -10.04 -10.59 -19.73
C GLU A 106 -8.67 -10.68 -19.06
N VAL A 107 -8.40 -11.77 -18.34
CA VAL A 107 -7.09 -12.01 -17.70
C VAL A 107 -6.18 -12.69 -18.71
N LEU A 108 -5.02 -12.07 -18.98
CA LEU A 108 -4.05 -12.57 -19.96
C LEU A 108 -2.93 -13.36 -19.28
N LYS A 109 -2.27 -12.77 -18.27
CA LYS A 109 -1.15 -13.39 -17.53
C LYS A 109 -1.10 -12.90 -16.09
N ILE A 110 -0.52 -13.68 -15.18
CA ILE A 110 -0.12 -13.19 -13.85
C ILE A 110 1.25 -12.52 -13.99
N LEU A 111 1.37 -11.29 -13.50
CA LEU A 111 2.61 -10.51 -13.55
C LEU A 111 3.41 -10.63 -12.24
N GLY A 112 2.75 -10.89 -11.12
CA GLY A 112 3.44 -11.04 -9.83
C GLY A 112 2.51 -11.36 -8.67
N LYS A 113 3.08 -11.91 -7.59
CA LYS A 113 2.38 -12.26 -6.35
C LYS A 113 3.04 -11.55 -5.17
N GLY A 114 2.28 -10.69 -4.49
CA GLY A 114 2.76 -9.89 -3.36
C GLY A 114 2.10 -10.26 -2.03
N SER A 115 2.54 -9.60 -0.96
CA SER A 115 1.96 -9.75 0.39
C SER A 115 0.50 -9.29 0.48
N PHE A 116 0.09 -8.39 -0.42
CA PHE A 116 -1.25 -7.81 -0.48
C PHE A 116 -2.19 -8.51 -1.46
N GLY A 117 -1.68 -9.31 -2.41
CA GLY A 117 -2.51 -9.89 -3.46
C GLY A 117 -1.74 -10.31 -4.71
N VAL A 118 -2.44 -10.49 -5.82
CA VAL A 118 -1.88 -10.92 -7.11
C VAL A 118 -2.06 -9.78 -8.13
N VAL A 119 -1.04 -9.53 -8.94
CA VAL A 119 -1.09 -8.59 -10.07
C VAL A 119 -1.26 -9.38 -11.35
N ARG A 120 -2.25 -9.01 -12.15
CA ARG A 120 -2.60 -9.67 -13.42
C ARG A 120 -2.52 -8.67 -14.57
N LEU A 121 -1.96 -9.08 -15.71
CA LEU A 121 -2.15 -8.40 -16.97
C LEU A 121 -3.58 -8.66 -17.44
N VAL A 122 -4.31 -7.60 -17.76
CA VAL A 122 -5.70 -7.68 -18.20
C VAL A 122 -5.98 -6.80 -19.40
N ARG A 123 -6.97 -7.21 -20.20
CA ARG A 123 -7.54 -6.43 -21.30
C ARG A 123 -8.99 -6.10 -20.98
N GLU A 124 -9.41 -4.85 -21.18
CA GLU A 124 -10.83 -4.50 -21.05
C GLU A 124 -11.62 -5.16 -22.21
N LYS A 125 -12.70 -5.86 -21.88
CA LYS A 125 -13.56 -6.51 -22.86
C LYS A 125 -14.37 -5.47 -23.64
N ALA A 126 -14.76 -5.83 -24.86
CA ALA A 126 -15.66 -5.01 -25.66
C ALA A 126 -16.96 -4.82 -24.90
N ASN A 127 -17.49 -3.59 -24.83
CA ASN A 127 -18.91 -3.49 -24.52
C ASN A 127 -19.71 -4.00 -25.72
N GLN A 128 -20.86 -4.62 -25.46
CA GLN A 128 -21.78 -5.00 -26.54
C GLN A 128 -22.25 -3.80 -27.38
N ALA A 129 -22.13 -2.57 -26.85
CA ALA A 129 -22.41 -1.32 -27.58
C ALA A 129 -21.31 -0.92 -28.58
N ASP A 130 -20.10 -1.46 -28.46
CA ASP A 130 -18.98 -1.23 -29.38
C ASP A 130 -18.95 -2.28 -30.53
N ALA A 131 -19.91 -3.21 -30.53
CA ALA A 131 -20.08 -4.20 -31.58
C ALA A 131 -20.60 -3.53 -32.87
N GLY A 132 -19.69 -3.01 -33.69
CA GLY A 132 -20.01 -2.38 -34.98
C GLY A 132 -19.21 -1.11 -35.30
N GLN A 133 -18.36 -0.63 -34.39
CA GLN A 133 -17.33 0.38 -34.73
C GLN A 133 -16.00 -0.31 -35.00
N ASP A 134 -15.19 0.25 -35.90
CA ASP A 134 -13.79 -0.14 -36.10
C ASP A 134 -13.00 0.14 -34.81
N VAL A 135 -13.08 -0.79 -33.86
CA VAL A 135 -12.33 -0.73 -32.61
C VAL A 135 -10.85 -0.95 -32.98
N PRO A 136 -9.92 -0.08 -32.53
CA PRO A 136 -8.50 -0.26 -32.80
C PRO A 136 -8.04 -1.68 -32.43
N LEU A 137 -7.27 -2.32 -33.32
CA LEU A 137 -6.80 -3.70 -33.17
C LEU A 137 -6.06 -3.94 -31.83
N ASP A 138 -5.41 -2.91 -31.28
CA ASP A 138 -4.72 -2.95 -29.99
C ASP A 138 -5.59 -2.32 -28.89
N ARG A 139 -6.45 -3.13 -28.26
CA ARG A 139 -7.09 -2.69 -27.01
C ARG A 139 -6.03 -2.51 -25.93
N LYS A 140 -6.10 -1.38 -25.24
CA LYS A 140 -5.18 -1.06 -24.15
C LYS A 140 -5.24 -2.14 -23.06
N VAL A 141 -4.08 -2.66 -22.68
CA VAL A 141 -3.91 -3.56 -21.55
C VAL A 141 -3.55 -2.80 -20.27
N TYR A 142 -3.82 -3.44 -19.13
CA TYR A 142 -3.64 -2.87 -17.80
C TYR A 142 -3.04 -3.88 -16.84
N ALA A 143 -2.43 -3.39 -15.77
CA ALA A 143 -2.07 -4.20 -14.61
C ALA A 143 -3.18 -4.10 -13.55
N MET A 144 -3.81 -5.22 -13.22
CA MET A 144 -4.87 -5.31 -12.21
C MET A 144 -4.34 -6.00 -10.95
N LYS A 145 -4.21 -5.24 -9.85
CA LYS A 145 -3.88 -5.77 -8.52
C LYS A 145 -5.18 -6.22 -7.84
N VAL A 146 -5.28 -7.52 -7.57
CA VAL A 146 -6.42 -8.18 -6.91
C VAL A 146 -6.07 -8.48 -5.46
N ILE A 147 -6.82 -7.89 -4.53
CA ILE A 147 -6.50 -7.89 -3.10
C ILE A 147 -7.64 -8.54 -2.31
N ARG A 148 -7.35 -9.64 -1.61
CA ARG A 148 -8.37 -10.42 -0.87
C ARG A 148 -8.75 -9.73 0.44
N LYS A 149 -10.00 -9.30 0.57
CA LYS A 149 -10.52 -8.57 1.76
C LYS A 149 -10.28 -9.34 3.06
N SER A 150 -10.59 -10.64 3.08
CA SER A 150 -10.45 -11.44 4.30
C SER A 150 -9.01 -11.53 4.79
N ALA A 151 -8.03 -11.58 3.89
CA ALA A 151 -6.62 -11.63 4.27
C ALA A 151 -6.19 -10.32 4.91
N MET A 152 -6.59 -9.20 4.29
CA MET A 152 -6.19 -7.86 4.70
C MET A 152 -6.84 -7.42 6.01
N LEU A 153 -8.12 -7.75 6.20
CA LEU A 153 -8.87 -7.45 7.44
C LEU A 153 -8.29 -8.22 8.63
N ARG A 154 -7.91 -9.50 8.47
CA ARG A 154 -7.24 -10.28 9.52
C ARG A 154 -5.92 -9.67 9.96
N THR A 155 -5.19 -9.03 9.04
CA THR A 155 -3.93 -8.34 9.33
C THR A 155 -4.09 -6.86 9.67
N SER A 156 -5.32 -6.38 9.86
CA SER A 156 -5.67 -4.97 10.13
C SER A 156 -5.05 -4.00 9.12
N GLN A 157 -5.09 -4.34 7.83
CA GLN A 157 -4.51 -3.55 6.74
C GLN A 157 -5.53 -2.63 6.03
N GLU A 158 -6.74 -2.49 6.56
CA GLU A 158 -7.80 -1.67 5.94
C GLU A 158 -7.38 -0.19 5.77
N ALA A 159 -6.67 0.37 6.74
CA ALA A 159 -6.13 1.72 6.68
C ALA A 159 -5.07 1.90 5.58
N HIS A 160 -4.19 0.90 5.43
CA HIS A 160 -3.10 0.89 4.46
C HIS A 160 -3.62 0.80 3.02
N LEU A 161 -4.62 -0.05 2.78
CA LEU A 161 -5.27 -0.18 1.48
C LEU A 161 -6.04 1.07 1.07
N ARG A 162 -6.66 1.75 2.05
CA ARG A 162 -7.27 3.06 1.82
C ARG A 162 -6.20 4.09 1.47
N ALA A 163 -5.12 4.16 2.25
CA ALA A 163 -4.00 5.07 1.98
C ALA A 163 -3.41 4.89 0.57
N GLU A 164 -3.18 3.63 0.14
CA GLU A 164 -2.65 3.30 -1.18
C GLU A 164 -3.59 3.82 -2.29
N ARG A 165 -4.89 3.50 -2.21
CA ARG A 165 -5.89 4.01 -3.17
C ARG A 165 -5.95 5.53 -3.14
N ASP A 166 -5.96 6.12 -1.95
CA ASP A 166 -6.12 7.56 -1.76
C ASP A 166 -4.96 8.33 -2.37
N PHE A 167 -3.74 7.85 -2.13
CA PHE A 167 -2.54 8.39 -2.74
C PHE A 167 -2.52 8.24 -4.27
N LEU A 168 -2.86 7.07 -4.81
CA LEU A 168 -2.87 6.83 -6.25
C LEU A 168 -3.92 7.68 -7.00
N VAL A 169 -5.01 8.06 -6.32
CA VAL A 169 -5.97 9.04 -6.85
C VAL A 169 -5.39 10.45 -6.81
N ALA A 170 -4.70 10.81 -5.72
CA ALA A 170 -4.09 12.13 -5.56
C ALA A 170 -2.91 12.36 -6.51
N SER A 171 -2.25 11.30 -6.99
CA SER A 171 -1.16 11.35 -7.97
C SER A 171 -1.63 11.43 -9.42
N GLU A 172 -2.92 11.62 -9.69
CA GLU A 172 -3.46 11.82 -11.03
C GLU A 172 -2.70 12.93 -11.77
N GLY A 173 -2.17 12.62 -12.96
CA GLY A 173 -1.38 13.53 -13.77
C GLY A 173 0.13 13.48 -13.49
N SER A 174 0.56 12.76 -12.46
CA SER A 174 1.98 12.55 -12.19
C SER A 174 2.66 11.75 -13.30
N LYS A 175 3.88 12.16 -13.63
CA LYS A 175 4.72 11.47 -14.60
C LYS A 175 5.58 10.37 -13.97
N TRP A 176 5.80 10.43 -12.66
CA TRP A 176 6.73 9.56 -11.94
C TRP A 176 6.06 8.47 -11.11
N ILE A 177 4.74 8.53 -10.93
CA ILE A 177 3.96 7.51 -10.21
C ILE A 177 3.15 6.71 -11.22
N VAL A 178 3.02 5.40 -10.98
CA VAL A 178 2.18 4.52 -11.81
C VAL A 178 0.72 4.99 -11.77
N PRO A 179 0.10 5.34 -12.91
CA PRO A 179 -1.26 5.87 -12.90
C PRO A 179 -2.32 4.82 -12.55
N LEU A 180 -3.24 5.18 -11.65
CA LEU A 180 -4.46 4.43 -11.38
C LEU A 180 -5.54 4.81 -12.40
N ILE A 181 -6.10 3.82 -13.07
CA ILE A 181 -7.16 3.97 -14.07
C ILE A 181 -8.54 3.84 -13.42
N THR A 182 -8.73 2.80 -12.61
CA THR A 182 -9.97 2.62 -11.84
C THR A 182 -9.72 1.73 -10.64
N SER A 183 -10.52 1.91 -9.59
CA SER A 183 -10.60 0.99 -8.47
C SER A 183 -12.05 0.60 -8.21
N PHE A 184 -12.27 -0.65 -7.83
CA PHE A 184 -13.59 -1.18 -7.50
C PHE A 184 -13.46 -2.39 -6.58
N GLN A 185 -14.58 -2.95 -6.16
CA GLN A 185 -14.64 -4.07 -5.24
C GLN A 185 -15.86 -4.94 -5.50
N ASP A 186 -15.77 -6.19 -5.04
CA ASP A 186 -16.88 -7.14 -4.93
C ASP A 186 -16.96 -7.68 -3.49
N ALA A 187 -17.70 -8.77 -3.27
CA ALA A 187 -17.84 -9.38 -1.94
C ALA A 187 -16.51 -9.89 -1.34
N ALA A 188 -15.58 -10.38 -2.16
CA ALA A 188 -14.36 -11.06 -1.74
C ALA A 188 -13.09 -10.20 -1.86
N ASN A 189 -13.03 -9.33 -2.87
CA ASN A 189 -11.79 -8.70 -3.35
C ASN A 189 -11.94 -7.19 -3.55
N LEU A 190 -10.79 -6.52 -3.52
CA LEU A 190 -10.57 -5.16 -3.97
C LEU A 190 -9.71 -5.21 -5.23
N TYR A 191 -9.94 -4.27 -6.15
CA TYR A 191 -9.26 -4.20 -7.44
C TYR A 191 -8.68 -2.81 -7.64
N LEU A 192 -7.40 -2.74 -7.99
CA LEU A 192 -6.72 -1.55 -8.51
C LEU A 192 -6.27 -1.84 -9.93
N VAL A 193 -6.87 -1.17 -10.91
CA VAL A 193 -6.49 -1.26 -12.33
C VAL A 193 -5.58 -0.07 -12.66
N MET A 194 -4.36 -0.36 -13.06
CA MET A 194 -3.28 0.60 -13.27
C MET A 194 -2.73 0.47 -14.69
N ASP A 195 -2.03 1.49 -15.17
CA ASP A 195 -1.28 1.35 -16.44
C ASP A 195 -0.26 0.19 -16.33
N TYR A 196 -0.18 -0.61 -17.38
CA TYR A 196 0.78 -1.71 -17.48
C TYR A 196 2.19 -1.16 -17.78
N MET A 197 3.20 -1.64 -17.05
CA MET A 197 4.61 -1.28 -17.20
C MET A 197 5.35 -2.48 -17.81
N PRO A 198 5.48 -2.55 -19.14
CA PRO A 198 5.94 -3.77 -19.82
C PRO A 198 7.43 -4.06 -19.63
N GLY A 199 8.25 -3.09 -19.20
CA GLY A 199 9.68 -3.31 -18.95
C GLY A 199 10.00 -4.07 -17.66
N GLY A 200 8.98 -4.54 -16.93
CA GLY A 200 9.13 -5.19 -15.64
C GLY A 200 9.47 -4.19 -14.53
N ASP A 201 10.09 -4.69 -13.47
CA ASP A 201 10.62 -3.88 -12.38
C ASP A 201 12.15 -3.72 -12.44
N PHE A 202 12.67 -2.78 -11.66
CA PHE A 202 14.09 -2.48 -11.65
C PHE A 202 14.91 -3.60 -11.00
N LEU A 203 14.33 -4.43 -10.13
CA LEU A 203 15.02 -5.62 -9.62
C LEU A 203 15.28 -6.61 -10.77
N GLY A 204 14.27 -6.89 -11.60
CA GLY A 204 14.39 -7.73 -12.78
C GLY A 204 15.44 -7.20 -13.76
N LEU A 205 15.60 -5.87 -13.89
CA LEU A 205 16.72 -5.29 -14.64
C LEU A 205 18.07 -5.57 -13.96
N LEU A 206 18.19 -5.37 -12.65
CA LEU A 206 19.43 -5.64 -11.90
C LEU A 206 19.83 -7.12 -11.96
N ILE A 207 18.87 -8.04 -11.93
CA ILE A 207 19.12 -9.48 -12.06
C ILE A 207 19.68 -9.81 -13.44
N ARG A 208 19.08 -9.25 -14.52
CA ARG A 208 19.51 -9.49 -15.90
C ARG A 208 20.88 -8.90 -16.21
N GLU A 209 21.12 -7.67 -15.78
CA GLU A 209 22.37 -6.95 -16.06
C GLU A 209 23.50 -7.30 -15.09
N ASN A 210 23.17 -7.85 -13.91
CA ASN A 210 24.06 -8.13 -12.78
C ASN A 210 24.75 -6.88 -12.17
N ILE A 211 25.47 -6.11 -12.99
CA ILE A 211 26.19 -4.89 -12.59
C ILE A 211 25.87 -3.78 -13.58
N LEU A 212 25.24 -2.71 -13.09
CA LEU A 212 25.08 -1.48 -13.87
C LEU A 212 26.38 -0.67 -13.82
N ASN A 213 26.82 -0.20 -14.98
CA ASN A 213 27.89 0.79 -15.03
C ASN A 213 27.43 2.12 -14.39
N GLU A 214 28.39 2.92 -13.93
CA GLU A 214 28.06 4.13 -13.16
C GLU A 214 27.22 5.16 -13.94
N PRO A 215 27.42 5.42 -15.26
CA PRO A 215 26.52 6.28 -16.03
C PRO A 215 25.06 5.80 -16.08
N VAL A 216 24.83 4.49 -16.28
CA VAL A 216 23.48 3.90 -16.29
C VAL A 216 22.85 3.98 -14.90
N ALA A 217 23.61 3.62 -13.86
CA ALA A 217 23.17 3.76 -12.47
C ALA A 217 22.82 5.22 -12.14
N LYS A 218 23.63 6.18 -12.60
CA LYS A 218 23.38 7.62 -12.40
C LYS A 218 22.07 8.08 -13.02
N PHE A 219 21.76 7.63 -14.24
CA PHE A 219 20.50 7.95 -14.90
C PHE A 219 19.31 7.46 -14.06
N TYR A 220 19.30 6.17 -13.70
CA TYR A 220 18.16 5.59 -12.98
C TYR A 220 18.04 6.09 -11.55
N ILE A 221 19.14 6.30 -10.83
CA ILE A 221 19.08 6.91 -9.49
C ILE A 221 18.55 8.35 -9.57
N ALA A 222 18.87 9.11 -10.63
CA ALA A 222 18.28 10.44 -10.83
C ALA A 222 16.76 10.34 -11.04
N GLU A 223 16.26 9.41 -11.83
CA GLU A 223 14.81 9.18 -11.97
C GLU A 223 14.15 8.73 -10.65
N MET A 224 14.81 7.88 -9.87
CA MET A 224 14.33 7.47 -8.55
C MET A 224 14.20 8.67 -7.59
N VAL A 225 15.16 9.60 -7.62
CA VAL A 225 15.09 10.86 -6.85
C VAL A 225 13.85 11.67 -7.26
N LEU A 226 13.57 11.80 -8.57
CA LEU A 226 12.39 12.51 -9.06
C LEU A 226 11.08 11.79 -8.69
N CYS A 227 11.05 10.46 -8.73
CA CYS A 227 9.90 9.68 -8.26
C CYS A 227 9.59 9.91 -6.78
N ILE A 228 10.63 9.92 -5.94
CA ILE A 228 10.48 10.14 -4.50
C ILE A 228 10.07 11.59 -4.21
N GLU A 229 10.69 12.56 -4.87
CA GLU A 229 10.37 13.97 -4.71
C GLU A 229 8.93 14.29 -5.15
N GLU A 230 8.46 13.68 -6.22
CA GLU A 230 7.08 13.78 -6.67
C GLU A 230 6.11 13.27 -5.59
N ALA A 231 6.37 12.09 -5.01
CA ALA A 231 5.57 11.57 -3.90
C ALA A 231 5.59 12.51 -2.67
N HIS A 232 6.75 13.08 -2.35
CA HIS A 232 6.92 14.05 -1.29
C HIS A 232 6.16 15.37 -1.55
N SER A 233 6.08 15.81 -2.81
CA SER A 233 5.31 16.99 -3.21
C SER A 233 3.81 16.80 -2.95
N LEU A 234 3.33 15.57 -3.08
CA LEU A 234 1.98 15.11 -2.74
C LEU A 234 1.84 14.78 -1.24
N ARG A 235 2.83 15.15 -0.42
CA ARG A 235 2.89 14.96 1.04
C ARG A 235 2.92 13.50 1.49
N CYS A 236 3.33 12.59 0.62
CA CYS A 236 3.42 11.18 0.91
C CYS A 236 4.87 10.75 1.15
N ILE A 237 5.08 9.93 2.17
CA ILE A 237 6.32 9.20 2.41
C ILE A 237 6.09 7.75 2.00
N HIS A 238 6.86 7.24 1.03
CA HIS A 238 6.70 5.86 0.53
C HIS A 238 6.96 4.79 1.62
N ARG A 239 8.03 4.99 2.40
CA ARG A 239 8.54 4.13 3.48
C ARG A 239 8.97 2.69 3.12
N ASP A 240 8.78 2.24 1.89
CA ASP A 240 9.31 0.96 1.38
C ASP A 240 10.00 1.14 0.02
N ILE A 241 11.02 2.00 -0.06
CA ILE A 241 11.79 2.20 -1.29
C ILE A 241 12.70 0.98 -1.52
N LYS A 242 12.52 0.30 -2.66
CA LYS A 242 13.29 -0.87 -3.10
C LYS A 242 13.20 -1.00 -4.63
N PRO A 243 14.14 -1.71 -5.28
CA PRO A 243 14.16 -1.86 -6.75
C PRO A 243 12.83 -2.34 -7.36
N ASP A 244 12.16 -3.30 -6.71
CA ASP A 244 10.91 -3.95 -7.15
C ASP A 244 9.75 -2.96 -7.27
N ASN A 245 9.81 -1.85 -6.53
CA ASN A 245 8.78 -0.82 -6.53
C ASN A 245 8.97 0.20 -7.65
N PHE A 246 10.11 0.21 -8.35
CA PHE A 246 10.34 1.03 -9.53
C PHE A 246 10.08 0.20 -10.78
N LEU A 247 9.00 0.51 -11.48
CA LEU A 247 8.59 -0.16 -12.71
C LEU A 247 9.09 0.58 -13.93
N ILE A 248 9.38 -0.17 -15.00
CA ILE A 248 9.92 0.36 -16.25
C ILE A 248 8.79 0.45 -17.29
N SER A 249 8.50 1.67 -17.73
CA SER A 249 7.51 1.93 -18.79
C SER A 249 7.99 1.44 -20.16
N ALA A 250 7.11 1.42 -21.16
CA ALA A 250 7.46 1.03 -22.53
C ALA A 250 8.59 1.90 -23.14
N SER A 251 8.73 3.16 -22.69
CA SER A 251 9.81 4.06 -23.11
C SER A 251 11.12 3.86 -22.34
N GLY A 252 11.18 2.95 -21.36
CA GLY A 252 12.36 2.70 -20.54
C GLY A 252 12.50 3.59 -19.29
N HIS A 253 11.60 4.57 -19.11
CA HIS A 253 11.59 5.48 -17.96
C HIS A 253 10.96 4.83 -16.73
N LEU A 254 11.47 5.18 -15.55
CA LEU A 254 10.95 4.67 -14.28
C LEU A 254 9.64 5.34 -13.84
N LYS A 255 8.79 4.55 -13.20
CA LYS A 255 7.67 5.01 -12.38
C LYS A 255 7.63 4.22 -11.08
N ILE A 256 7.37 4.89 -9.96
CA ILE A 256 7.23 4.24 -8.66
C ILE A 256 5.82 3.68 -8.44
N SER A 257 5.74 2.54 -7.77
CA SER A 257 4.53 1.78 -7.47
C SER A 257 4.55 1.22 -6.03
N ASP A 258 3.46 0.56 -5.61
CA ASP A 258 3.29 -0.10 -4.31
C ASP A 258 3.39 0.82 -3.07
N PHE A 259 2.39 1.70 -2.94
CA PHE A 259 2.23 2.61 -1.81
C PHE A 259 1.52 1.98 -0.60
N GLY A 260 1.49 0.64 -0.50
CA GLY A 260 0.82 -0.08 0.60
C GLY A 260 1.34 0.24 2.00
N LEU A 261 2.57 0.77 2.10
CA LEU A 261 3.16 1.25 3.36
C LEU A 261 3.31 2.78 3.39
N ALA A 262 2.67 3.51 2.49
CA ALA A 262 2.76 4.96 2.46
C ALA A 262 2.29 5.63 3.76
N PHE A 263 2.75 6.86 3.98
CA PHE A 263 2.30 7.72 5.06
C PHE A 263 2.16 9.16 4.58
N ASP A 264 0.97 9.73 4.76
CA ASP A 264 0.65 11.12 4.43
C ASP A 264 0.13 11.93 5.64
N GLY A 265 0.08 11.30 6.81
CA GLY A 265 -0.44 11.89 8.04
C GLY A 265 -1.96 11.99 8.11
N HIS A 266 -2.70 11.49 7.12
CA HIS A 266 -4.16 11.52 7.15
C HIS A 266 -4.68 10.51 8.18
N TRP A 267 -5.64 10.93 9.00
CA TRP A 267 -6.13 10.13 10.13
C TRP A 267 -6.86 8.86 9.71
N SER A 268 -7.52 8.85 8.55
CA SER A 268 -8.16 7.65 7.99
C SER A 268 -7.16 6.60 7.48
N HIS A 269 -5.86 6.96 7.41
CA HIS A 269 -4.77 6.06 7.03
C HIS A 269 -4.06 5.49 8.27
N ASP A 270 -4.52 5.80 9.47
CA ASP A 270 -4.06 5.19 10.72
C ASP A 270 -4.89 3.95 11.07
N THR A 271 -4.23 2.81 11.30
CA THR A 271 -4.92 1.59 11.76
C THR A 271 -5.59 1.81 13.12
N ASN A 272 -4.97 2.60 14.01
CA ASN A 272 -5.52 2.85 15.35
C ASN A 272 -6.84 3.61 15.30
N TYR A 273 -7.06 4.45 14.29
CA TYR A 273 -8.32 5.18 14.12
C TYR A 273 -9.51 4.22 14.06
N TYR A 274 -9.40 3.16 13.27
CA TYR A 274 -10.45 2.16 13.11
C TYR A 274 -10.61 1.27 14.36
N HIS A 275 -9.50 0.94 15.03
CA HIS A 275 -9.56 0.22 16.31
C HIS A 275 -10.28 1.05 17.37
N THR A 276 -9.96 2.34 17.49
CA THR A 276 -10.63 3.26 18.41
C THR A 276 -12.13 3.31 18.15
N GLN A 277 -12.59 3.43 16.89
CA GLN A 277 -14.02 3.50 16.60
C GLN A 277 -14.80 2.25 17.03
N ARG A 278 -14.15 1.08 17.01
CA ARG A 278 -14.78 -0.19 17.40
C ARG A 278 -14.73 -0.38 18.91
N TYR A 279 -13.54 -0.26 19.50
CA TYR A 279 -13.35 -0.59 20.91
C TYR A 279 -13.95 0.45 21.86
N SER A 280 -14.07 1.72 21.46
CA SER A 280 -14.77 2.71 22.28
C SER A 280 -16.25 2.37 22.41
N LEU A 281 -16.88 1.83 21.37
CA LEU A 281 -18.27 1.34 21.42
C LEU A 281 -18.39 0.05 22.23
N LEU A 282 -17.47 -0.91 22.06
CA LEU A 282 -17.47 -2.14 22.87
C LEU A 282 -17.35 -1.84 24.36
N GLN A 283 -16.44 -0.94 24.73
CA GLN A 283 -16.27 -0.50 26.11
C GLN A 283 -17.51 0.24 26.63
N LYS A 284 -18.09 1.14 25.83
CA LYS A 284 -19.30 1.89 26.20
C LYS A 284 -20.49 0.98 26.48
N PHE A 285 -20.63 -0.13 25.75
CA PHE A 285 -21.75 -1.07 25.90
C PHE A 285 -21.40 -2.32 26.72
N GLY A 286 -20.19 -2.40 27.28
CA GLY A 286 -19.78 -3.53 28.11
C GLY A 286 -19.77 -4.88 27.38
N ILE A 287 -19.51 -4.91 26.07
CA ILE A 287 -19.52 -6.14 25.28
C ILE A 287 -18.18 -6.88 25.46
N PRO A 288 -18.16 -8.10 26.03
CA PRO A 288 -16.92 -8.83 26.29
C PRO A 288 -16.29 -9.36 25.00
N VAL A 289 -14.95 -9.43 24.97
CA VAL A 289 -14.17 -10.04 23.89
C VAL A 289 -13.08 -10.90 24.53
N GLU A 290 -13.20 -12.22 24.41
CA GLU A 290 -12.31 -13.18 25.08
C GLU A 290 -11.08 -13.50 24.24
N GLY A 291 -11.22 -13.56 22.91
CA GLY A 291 -10.12 -13.90 22.00
C GLY A 291 -9.97 -15.40 21.79
N ASP A 292 -8.78 -15.84 21.38
CA ASP A 292 -8.48 -17.27 21.18
C ASP A 292 -7.89 -17.92 22.44
N ALA A 293 -7.60 -19.23 22.38
CA ALA A 293 -7.02 -19.97 23.50
C ALA A 293 -5.71 -19.39 24.04
N ILE A 294 -4.92 -18.70 23.20
CA ILE A 294 -3.69 -18.02 23.62
C ILE A 294 -4.04 -16.78 24.44
N ASP A 295 -4.99 -15.96 23.96
CA ASP A 295 -5.48 -14.79 24.70
C ASP A 295 -6.08 -15.21 26.06
N CYS A 296 -6.79 -16.34 26.12
CA CYS A 296 -7.32 -16.90 27.36
C CYS A 296 -6.22 -17.41 28.31
N ALA A 297 -5.17 -18.05 27.76
CA ALA A 297 -4.05 -18.57 28.55
C ALA A 297 -3.17 -17.47 29.16
N GLU A 298 -3.05 -16.31 28.51
CA GLU A 298 -2.38 -15.12 29.08
C GLU A 298 -3.14 -14.52 30.28
N GLY A 299 -4.40 -14.93 30.49
CA GLY A 299 -5.22 -14.58 31.64
C GLY A 299 -5.44 -13.07 31.82
N LEU A 300 -5.64 -12.65 33.08
CA LEU A 300 -5.88 -11.26 33.47
C LEU A 300 -4.74 -10.32 33.04
N GLN A 301 -3.49 -10.78 33.10
CA GLN A 301 -2.32 -9.94 32.79
C GLN A 301 -2.26 -9.58 31.29
N GLY A 302 -2.55 -10.52 30.40
CA GLY A 302 -2.65 -10.26 28.95
C GLY A 302 -3.81 -9.31 28.64
N SER A 303 -4.98 -9.55 29.25
CA SER A 303 -6.18 -8.73 29.05
C SER A 303 -5.98 -7.28 29.51
N VAL A 304 -5.33 -7.06 30.64
CA VAL A 304 -5.01 -5.71 31.16
C VAL A 304 -4.03 -4.98 30.23
N LYS A 305 -2.94 -5.63 29.78
CA LYS A 305 -1.99 -5.02 28.83
C LYS A 305 -2.66 -4.62 27.54
N TRP A 306 -3.53 -5.47 27.02
CA TRP A 306 -4.30 -5.20 25.82
C TRP A 306 -5.27 -4.01 26.02
N ALA A 307 -6.04 -4.01 27.11
CA ALA A 307 -6.98 -2.94 27.44
C ALA A 307 -6.28 -1.58 27.65
N GLN A 308 -5.09 -1.59 28.27
CA GLN A 308 -4.24 -0.40 28.38
C GLN A 308 -3.80 0.12 27.00
N GLY A 309 -3.41 -0.77 26.09
CA GLY A 309 -3.05 -0.41 24.71
C GLY A 309 -4.22 0.21 23.94
N VAL A 310 -5.41 -0.38 24.05
CA VAL A 310 -6.65 0.16 23.47
C VAL A 310 -6.99 1.52 24.06
N THR A 311 -6.94 1.66 25.38
CA THR A 311 -7.21 2.94 26.07
C THR A 311 -6.23 4.03 25.65
N GLN A 312 -4.94 3.71 25.54
CA GLN A 312 -3.93 4.65 25.06
C GLN A 312 -4.17 5.07 23.61
N ALA A 313 -4.63 4.13 22.75
CA ALA A 313 -5.00 4.44 21.37
C ALA A 313 -6.24 5.35 21.31
N MET A 314 -7.27 5.08 22.13
CA MET A 314 -8.45 5.93 22.28
C MET A 314 -8.09 7.34 22.73
N GLN A 315 -7.24 7.49 23.75
CA GLN A 315 -6.76 8.79 24.23
C GLN A 315 -6.03 9.61 23.14
N LYS A 316 -5.40 8.96 22.15
CA LYS A 316 -4.79 9.65 21.00
C LYS A 316 -5.82 10.18 20.01
N HIS A 317 -6.95 9.50 19.86
CA HIS A 317 -7.98 9.76 18.83
C HIS A 317 -9.26 10.43 19.36
N GLU A 318 -9.45 10.49 20.69
CA GLU A 318 -10.64 11.06 21.36
C GLU A 318 -10.36 12.36 22.13
N ARG A 319 -9.14 12.92 22.09
CA ARG A 319 -8.79 14.17 22.80
C ARG A 319 -9.54 15.39 22.24
N TYR A 320 -10.77 15.61 22.69
CA TYR A 320 -11.28 16.96 22.95
C TYR A 320 -10.47 17.50 24.14
N PRO A 321 -9.78 18.65 24.02
CA PRO A 321 -8.84 19.07 25.05
C PRO A 321 -9.59 19.66 26.22
N ALA A 322 -9.71 18.91 27.32
CA ALA A 322 -10.06 19.48 28.63
C ALA A 322 -8.81 19.94 29.42
N TYR A 323 -7.60 19.47 29.08
CA TYR A 323 -6.40 19.69 29.93
C TYR A 323 -5.08 19.98 29.21
N LEU A 324 -5.09 20.43 27.95
CA LEU A 324 -3.88 20.91 27.27
C LEU A 324 -4.04 22.38 26.85
N ASN A 325 -3.70 23.27 27.79
CA ASN A 325 -3.66 24.72 27.64
C ASN A 325 -2.55 25.24 26.68
N SER A 326 -2.09 24.43 25.73
CA SER A 326 -0.98 24.77 24.81
C SER A 326 -1.33 24.67 23.33
N CYS A 327 -2.54 24.23 22.97
CA CYS A 327 -3.09 24.46 21.63
C CYS A 327 -4.32 25.33 21.79
N SER A 328 -4.37 26.45 21.07
CA SER A 328 -5.54 27.32 20.92
C SER A 328 -6.67 26.61 20.16
N THR A 329 -7.18 25.51 20.70
CA THR A 329 -8.45 24.93 20.28
C THR A 329 -9.56 25.79 20.85
N SER A 330 -10.27 26.53 19.99
CA SER A 330 -11.54 27.12 20.39
C SER A 330 -12.46 25.98 20.84
N PRO A 331 -13.28 26.16 21.89
CA PRO A 331 -14.28 25.18 22.33
C PRO A 331 -15.18 24.68 21.18
N ASP A 332 -15.34 25.51 20.13
CA ASP A 332 -16.23 25.28 18.99
C ASP A 332 -15.53 24.76 17.72
N GLU A 333 -14.30 24.24 17.79
CA GLU A 333 -13.66 23.69 16.59
C GLU A 333 -14.44 22.47 16.04
N PRO A 334 -14.83 22.46 14.74
CA PRO A 334 -15.45 21.29 14.13
C PRO A 334 -14.54 20.05 14.19
N LEU A 335 -15.12 18.88 14.53
CA LEU A 335 -14.41 17.60 14.67
C LEU A 335 -13.42 17.31 13.53
N LEU A 336 -13.82 17.54 12.27
CA LEU A 336 -12.98 17.26 11.11
C LEU A 336 -11.75 18.18 11.03
N ASN A 337 -11.88 19.45 11.43
CA ASN A 337 -10.74 20.36 11.51
C ASN A 337 -9.75 19.89 12.57
N TRP A 338 -10.26 19.49 13.74
CA TRP A 338 -9.43 18.91 14.79
C TRP A 338 -8.70 17.65 14.30
N ARG A 339 -9.40 16.71 13.66
CA ARG A 339 -8.80 15.49 13.10
C ARG A 339 -7.71 15.81 12.08
N ASN A 340 -7.95 16.77 11.19
CA ASN A 340 -6.99 17.19 10.17
C ASN A 340 -5.73 17.84 10.77
N ARG A 341 -5.80 18.41 11.98
CA ARG A 341 -4.65 18.99 12.69
C ARG A 341 -3.92 18.01 13.64
N CYS A 342 -4.67 17.09 14.25
CA CYS A 342 -4.24 16.30 15.41
C CYS A 342 -4.19 14.78 15.19
N GLY A 343 -4.77 14.27 14.10
CA GLY A 343 -5.16 12.86 13.98
C GLY A 343 -4.05 11.80 13.86
N ASN A 344 -2.78 12.13 13.56
CA ASN A 344 -1.63 11.22 13.76
C ASN A 344 -0.28 11.92 13.50
N ARG A 345 0.68 11.86 14.44
CA ARG A 345 2.06 12.35 14.25
C ARG A 345 3.16 11.31 14.55
N SER A 346 2.81 10.10 14.99
CA SER A 346 3.81 9.10 15.43
C SER A 346 4.28 8.12 14.34
N ALA A 347 3.46 7.86 13.31
CA ALA A 347 3.77 6.83 12.31
C ALA A 347 4.87 7.21 11.30
N ALA A 348 5.14 8.51 11.12
CA ALA A 348 6.26 9.01 10.30
C ALA A 348 7.64 8.56 10.82
N ARG A 349 7.75 8.28 12.13
CA ARG A 349 9.00 7.87 12.79
C ARG A 349 9.16 6.36 12.92
N SER A 350 8.20 5.57 12.43
CA SER A 350 8.24 4.12 12.52
C SER A 350 9.27 3.55 11.54
N CYS A 351 10.20 2.74 12.04
CA CYS A 351 11.12 1.98 11.19
C CYS A 351 10.33 0.87 10.47
N VAL A 352 10.02 1.11 9.21
CA VAL A 352 9.44 0.14 8.28
C VAL A 352 10.35 0.04 7.04
N GLY A 353 10.19 -1.02 6.26
CA GLY A 353 11.03 -1.30 5.09
C GLY A 353 11.36 -2.79 4.97
N THR A 354 11.99 -3.14 3.85
CA THR A 354 12.27 -4.52 3.47
C THR A 354 13.76 -4.84 3.63
N SER A 355 14.09 -5.96 4.30
CA SER A 355 15.48 -6.40 4.50
C SER A 355 16.00 -7.32 3.38
N GLN A 356 15.24 -7.52 2.32
CA GLN A 356 15.51 -8.54 1.29
C GLN A 356 16.75 -8.24 0.44
N TYR A 357 17.16 -6.97 0.36
CA TYR A 357 18.25 -6.49 -0.51
C TYR A 357 19.54 -6.15 0.25
N MET A 358 19.63 -6.58 1.51
CA MET A 358 20.85 -6.40 2.29
C MET A 358 21.81 -7.56 2.05
N ALA A 359 23.11 -7.26 2.07
CA ALA A 359 24.16 -8.25 1.81
C ALA A 359 24.02 -9.49 2.73
N PRO A 360 24.38 -10.71 2.27
CA PRO A 360 24.14 -11.95 3.01
C PRO A 360 24.66 -11.94 4.46
N GLU A 361 25.85 -11.38 4.68
CA GLU A 361 26.48 -11.18 5.99
C GLU A 361 25.67 -10.26 6.91
N VAL A 362 24.87 -9.35 6.34
CA VAL A 362 23.99 -8.43 7.08
C VAL A 362 22.68 -9.12 7.52
N ILE A 363 22.25 -10.17 6.81
CA ILE A 363 20.96 -10.85 7.04
C ILE A 363 21.07 -12.28 7.59
N GLN A 364 22.26 -12.88 7.62
CA GLN A 364 22.51 -14.24 8.14
C GLN A 364 21.98 -14.45 9.56
N GLY A 365 21.96 -13.41 10.41
CA GLY A 365 21.40 -13.47 11.77
C GLY A 365 19.89 -13.18 11.88
N GLY A 366 19.17 -13.13 10.77
CA GLY A 366 17.74 -12.82 10.72
C GLY A 366 17.39 -11.36 11.05
N ARG A 367 16.09 -11.06 11.15
CA ARG A 367 15.55 -9.68 11.23
C ARG A 367 16.13 -8.84 12.36
N GLN A 368 16.41 -9.45 13.52
CA GLN A 368 16.97 -8.72 14.65
C GLN A 368 18.43 -8.34 14.42
N GLN A 369 19.22 -9.23 13.82
CA GLN A 369 20.60 -8.90 13.47
C GLN A 369 20.65 -7.82 12.38
N THR A 370 19.79 -7.90 11.37
CA THR A 370 19.67 -6.86 10.35
C THR A 370 19.34 -5.50 10.98
N LYS A 371 18.38 -5.47 11.92
CA LYS A 371 18.06 -4.25 12.67
C LYS A 371 19.28 -3.70 13.42
N ARG A 372 20.05 -4.57 14.10
CA ARG A 372 21.30 -4.17 14.79
C ARG A 372 22.33 -3.62 13.81
N ASN A 373 22.50 -4.26 12.65
CA ASN A 373 23.45 -3.82 11.63
C ASN A 373 23.09 -2.44 11.07
N ILE A 374 21.80 -2.15 10.84
CA ILE A 374 21.32 -0.83 10.42
C ILE A 374 21.62 0.23 11.48
N VAL A 375 21.32 -0.07 12.76
CA VAL A 375 21.59 0.86 13.86
C VAL A 375 23.11 1.10 13.99
N ASN A 376 23.92 0.05 13.83
CA ASN A 376 25.37 0.10 13.90
C ASN A 376 26.04 0.34 12.53
N HIS A 377 25.36 0.99 11.58
CA HIS A 377 25.84 1.20 10.21
C HIS A 377 27.26 1.78 10.15
N LYS A 378 27.68 2.62 11.10
CA LYS A 378 29.03 3.19 11.16
C LYS A 378 30.15 2.14 11.25
N GLN A 379 29.86 0.97 11.80
CA GLN A 379 30.81 -0.15 11.93
C GLN A 379 30.57 -1.25 10.89
N THR A 380 29.33 -1.40 10.42
CA THR A 380 28.92 -2.52 9.55
C THR A 380 28.88 -2.15 8.07
N PHE A 381 28.76 -0.87 7.72
CA PHE A 381 28.73 -0.42 6.34
C PHE A 381 30.15 -0.28 5.77
N ALA A 382 30.43 -1.01 4.69
CA ALA A 382 31.68 -0.93 3.95
C ALA A 382 31.44 -1.12 2.45
N PHE A 383 32.32 -0.56 1.62
CA PHE A 383 32.29 -0.79 0.17
C PHE A 383 33.09 -2.04 -0.18
N PRO A 384 32.55 -2.93 -1.04
CA PRO A 384 33.32 -4.06 -1.53
C PRO A 384 34.46 -3.59 -2.45
N PRO A 385 35.55 -4.37 -2.60
CA PRO A 385 36.64 -4.04 -3.52
C PRO A 385 36.21 -4.08 -4.99
N ARG A 386 35.15 -4.85 -5.31
CA ARG A 386 34.52 -4.94 -6.62
C ARG A 386 32.99 -5.05 -6.49
N PRO A 387 32.21 -4.49 -7.42
CA PRO A 387 32.62 -3.63 -8.53
C PRO A 387 33.25 -2.31 -8.06
N VAL A 388 34.11 -1.71 -8.90
CA VAL A 388 34.75 -0.42 -8.56
C VAL A 388 33.70 0.68 -8.62
N VAL A 389 33.57 1.43 -7.53
CA VAL A 389 32.63 2.56 -7.40
C VAL A 389 33.44 3.85 -7.38
N SER A 390 33.05 4.89 -8.13
CA SER A 390 33.82 6.14 -8.09
C SER A 390 33.79 6.79 -6.71
N ARG A 391 34.82 7.59 -6.40
CA ARG A 391 34.88 8.37 -5.15
C ARG A 391 33.65 9.28 -4.98
N ARG A 392 33.09 9.81 -6.07
CA ARG A 392 31.88 10.66 -6.03
C ARG A 392 30.63 9.85 -5.70
N CYS A 393 30.54 8.62 -6.21
CA CYS A 393 29.42 7.73 -5.89
C CYS A 393 29.51 7.24 -4.44
N MET A 394 30.71 6.86 -3.97
CA MET A 394 30.94 6.50 -2.57
C MET A 394 30.57 7.65 -1.63
N ASP A 395 30.99 8.87 -1.95
CA ASP A 395 30.66 10.09 -1.21
C ASP A 395 29.14 10.30 -1.13
N LEU A 396 28.40 10.14 -2.24
CA LEU A 396 26.94 10.22 -2.23
C LEU A 396 26.33 9.20 -1.27
N ILE A 397 26.73 7.93 -1.37
CA ILE A 397 26.18 6.84 -0.57
C ILE A 397 26.45 7.05 0.93
N VAL A 398 27.66 7.46 1.31
CA VAL A 398 28.01 7.75 2.70
C VAL A 398 27.20 8.92 3.25
N ASN A 399 26.98 9.97 2.44
CA ASN A 399 26.17 11.11 2.87
C ASN A 399 24.66 10.79 2.94
N LEU A 400 24.19 9.71 2.31
CA LEU A 400 22.82 9.20 2.47
C LEU A 400 22.71 8.22 3.67
N ILE A 401 23.69 7.35 3.85
CA ILE A 401 23.78 6.35 4.93
C ILE A 401 24.53 6.94 6.13
N CYS A 402 23.89 7.87 6.81
CA CYS A 402 24.39 8.42 8.06
C CYS A 402 23.25 8.85 8.99
N GLU A 403 23.62 9.40 10.15
CA GLU A 403 22.68 10.00 11.10
C GLU A 403 21.88 11.13 10.46
N LYS A 404 20.64 11.30 10.92
CA LYS A 404 19.67 12.23 10.36
C LYS A 404 20.22 13.66 10.26
N GLU A 405 20.94 14.10 11.27
CA GLU A 405 21.44 15.47 11.43
C GLU A 405 22.49 15.82 10.36
N MET A 406 23.19 14.81 9.84
CA MET A 406 24.25 14.97 8.84
C MET A 406 23.84 14.50 7.45
N ARG A 407 22.69 13.81 7.33
CA ARG A 407 22.23 13.22 6.07
C ARG A 407 22.02 14.26 4.99
N LEU A 408 22.53 13.97 3.78
CA LEU A 408 22.26 14.73 2.58
C LEU A 408 20.75 14.75 2.32
N SER A 409 20.13 15.84 2.74
CA SER A 409 18.69 16.02 2.78
C SER A 409 18.38 17.48 3.08
N SER A 410 17.14 17.88 2.79
CA SER A 410 16.68 19.24 3.03
C SER A 410 17.01 19.72 4.44
N ARG A 411 17.50 20.97 4.52
CA ARG A 411 17.77 21.63 5.81
C ARG A 411 16.56 21.58 6.76
N ARG A 412 15.35 21.74 6.22
CA ARG A 412 14.10 21.67 7.00
C ARG A 412 13.88 20.30 7.64
N TYR A 413 14.23 19.22 6.97
CA TYR A 413 14.13 17.87 7.53
C TYR A 413 15.15 17.64 8.66
N ARG A 414 16.41 18.02 8.44
CA ARG A 414 17.50 17.83 9.42
C ARG A 414 17.20 18.51 10.76
N TYR A 415 16.84 19.79 10.71
CA TYR A 415 16.63 20.60 11.92
C TYR A 415 15.23 20.48 12.54
N ARG A 416 14.33 19.66 11.98
CA ARG A 416 12.94 19.54 12.45
C ARG A 416 12.81 19.22 13.94
N ASP A 417 13.70 18.38 14.47
CA ASP A 417 13.58 17.85 15.84
C ASP A 417 14.46 18.62 16.85
N ILE A 418 15.21 19.66 16.43
CA ILE A 418 16.20 20.40 17.25
C ILE A 418 15.56 21.53 18.08
N ASN A 419 14.28 21.86 17.88
CA ASN A 419 13.56 22.85 18.70
C ASN A 419 12.26 22.27 19.30
N PRO A 420 12.31 21.70 20.52
CA PRO A 420 11.13 21.19 21.22
C PRO A 420 10.55 22.13 22.30
N ASP A 421 11.09 23.33 22.57
CA ASP A 421 10.68 24.10 23.76
C ASP A 421 9.32 24.83 23.60
N PRO A 422 8.32 24.53 24.46
CA PRO A 422 7.07 25.25 24.61
C PRO A 422 7.13 26.15 25.87
N SER A 423 7.78 27.31 25.81
CA SER A 423 7.72 28.28 26.91
C SER A 423 7.34 29.69 26.42
N PRO A 424 6.25 30.29 26.93
CA PRO A 424 5.99 31.71 26.77
C PRO A 424 6.89 32.46 27.76
N ILE A 425 7.28 33.69 27.40
CA ILE A 425 8.13 34.62 28.17
C ILE A 425 9.58 34.64 27.66
N GLY A 426 9.83 35.58 26.75
CA GLY A 426 11.15 35.95 26.26
C GLY A 426 11.03 37.11 25.30
N ARG A 427 10.89 38.33 25.83
CA ARG A 427 10.96 39.56 25.04
C ARG A 427 12.35 39.65 24.39
N GLY A 428 12.41 39.42 23.08
CA GLY A 428 13.63 39.63 22.30
C GLY A 428 13.29 39.70 20.82
N ARG A 429 13.39 40.92 20.25
CA ARG A 429 13.29 41.16 18.81
C ARG A 429 14.45 40.47 18.08
N HIS A 430 14.29 39.20 17.72
CA HIS A 430 15.15 38.57 16.71
C HIS A 430 14.31 37.88 15.63
N ARG A 431 14.84 37.97 14.40
CA ARG A 431 14.12 37.93 13.12
C ARG A 431 13.35 36.63 12.89
N ARG A 432 12.12 36.80 12.39
CA ARG A 432 11.23 35.78 11.80
C ARG A 432 11.98 34.94 10.76
N GLY A 433 11.98 33.62 10.95
CA GLY A 433 12.43 32.66 9.96
C GLY A 433 11.89 31.26 10.25
N TYR A 434 10.71 30.95 9.67
CA TYR A 434 10.17 29.59 9.46
C TYR A 434 10.09 28.67 10.70
N GLN A 435 9.14 28.93 11.60
CA GLN A 435 8.63 27.89 12.51
C GLN A 435 7.54 27.10 11.77
N ASP A 436 7.79 25.81 11.53
CA ASP A 436 6.82 24.92 10.87
C ASP A 436 5.88 24.28 11.91
N TRP A 437 4.76 24.95 12.17
CA TRP A 437 3.70 24.51 13.08
C TRP A 437 2.90 23.30 12.56
N THR A 438 3.16 22.84 11.32
CA THR A 438 2.30 21.85 10.64
C THR A 438 2.67 20.40 10.93
N GLY A 439 3.83 20.13 11.54
CA GLY A 439 4.27 18.76 11.86
C GLY A 439 4.57 17.89 10.62
N ARG A 440 4.83 18.49 9.46
CA ARG A 440 5.15 17.78 8.22
C ARG A 440 6.53 17.11 8.29
N ALA A 441 6.68 16.01 7.56
CA ALA A 441 7.92 15.23 7.50
C ALA A 441 8.64 15.36 6.14
N VAL A 442 7.93 15.76 5.10
CA VAL A 442 8.41 15.99 3.73
C VAL A 442 8.03 17.38 3.27
N TYR A 443 8.79 17.94 2.33
CA TYR A 443 8.63 19.31 1.86
C TYR A 443 8.74 19.41 0.34
N PRO A 444 8.08 20.40 -0.30
CA PRO A 444 8.33 20.69 -1.70
C PRO A 444 9.82 20.96 -1.93
N HIS A 445 10.37 20.39 -3.00
CA HIS A 445 11.78 20.54 -3.40
C HIS A 445 12.78 20.04 -2.34
N ASP A 446 12.42 19.01 -1.57
CA ASP A 446 13.31 18.46 -0.53
C ASP A 446 14.44 17.58 -1.07
N GLY A 447 14.48 17.34 -2.39
CA GLY A 447 15.53 16.65 -3.11
C GLY A 447 16.66 17.55 -3.64
N GLU A 448 16.55 18.88 -3.58
CA GLU A 448 17.53 19.80 -4.21
C GLU A 448 18.98 19.59 -3.73
N ASP A 449 19.18 19.38 -2.43
CA ASP A 449 20.52 19.09 -1.89
C ASP A 449 21.11 17.79 -2.48
N ILE A 450 20.27 16.78 -2.74
CA ILE A 450 20.68 15.52 -3.39
C ILE A 450 21.01 15.77 -4.86
N LYS A 451 20.16 16.52 -5.58
CA LYS A 451 20.35 16.86 -7.00
C LYS A 451 21.64 17.65 -7.26
N ALA A 452 22.03 18.50 -6.31
CA ALA A 452 23.25 19.31 -6.37
C ALA A 452 24.54 18.52 -6.10
N HIS A 453 24.45 17.27 -5.66
CA HIS A 453 25.61 16.46 -5.34
C HIS A 453 26.50 16.23 -6.58
N LYS A 454 27.83 16.27 -6.40
CA LYS A 454 28.83 16.19 -7.49
C LYS A 454 28.76 14.91 -8.32
N TRP A 455 28.13 13.86 -7.79
CA TRP A 455 27.90 12.62 -8.53
C TRP A 455 26.89 12.80 -9.68
N PHE A 456 25.85 13.59 -9.47
CA PHE A 456 24.85 13.95 -10.48
C PHE A 456 25.26 15.13 -11.36
N ARG A 457 26.54 15.51 -11.34
CA ARG A 457 27.06 16.49 -12.29
C ARG A 457 26.66 16.07 -13.70
N ASP A 458 26.16 17.04 -14.47
CA ASP A 458 25.73 16.92 -15.86
C ASP A 458 24.36 16.24 -16.07
N ILE A 459 23.61 15.92 -15.01
CA ILE A 459 22.21 15.46 -15.12
C ILE A 459 21.27 16.66 -15.40
N PRO A 460 20.54 16.67 -16.54
CA PRO A 460 19.60 17.72 -16.87
C PRO A 460 18.22 17.43 -16.26
N TRP A 461 18.07 17.66 -14.95
CA TRP A 461 16.88 17.32 -14.16
C TRP A 461 15.53 17.69 -14.80
N ASP A 462 15.40 18.91 -15.34
CA ASP A 462 14.13 19.40 -15.93
C ASP A 462 13.74 18.72 -17.25
N ARG A 463 14.71 18.08 -17.93
CA ARG A 463 14.51 17.44 -19.23
C ARG A 463 14.77 15.94 -19.19
N LEU A 464 15.07 15.37 -18.03
CA LEU A 464 15.45 13.96 -17.88
C LEU A 464 14.39 13.01 -18.49
N GLN A 465 13.12 13.35 -18.30
CA GLN A 465 11.96 12.62 -18.83
C GLN A 465 11.79 12.68 -20.36
N TYR A 466 12.57 13.52 -21.06
CA TYR A 466 12.60 13.60 -22.53
C TYR A 466 13.88 13.00 -23.12
N ILE A 467 14.79 12.51 -22.28
CA ILE A 467 16.04 11.88 -22.71
C ILE A 467 15.80 10.39 -22.80
N SER A 468 16.22 9.78 -23.92
CA SER A 468 16.14 8.33 -24.10
C SER A 468 16.87 7.61 -22.95
N PRO A 469 16.17 6.74 -22.19
CA PRO A 469 16.78 5.94 -21.14
C PRO A 469 17.85 4.99 -21.67
N PRO A 470 18.82 4.58 -20.84
CA PRO A 470 19.85 3.63 -21.25
C PRO A 470 19.31 2.25 -21.63
N PHE A 471 18.23 1.81 -21.00
CA PHE A 471 17.50 0.61 -21.37
C PHE A 471 16.08 0.99 -21.82
N VAL A 472 15.77 0.63 -23.07
CA VAL A 472 14.42 0.71 -23.65
C VAL A 472 13.94 -0.72 -23.90
N PRO A 473 12.82 -1.15 -23.29
CA PRO A 473 12.25 -2.49 -23.48
C PRO A 473 12.03 -2.83 -24.95
N GLN A 474 12.48 -4.00 -25.39
CA GLN A 474 12.24 -4.53 -26.73
C GLN A 474 10.94 -5.34 -26.74
N LEU A 475 9.82 -4.68 -27.04
CA LEU A 475 8.50 -5.29 -26.94
C LEU A 475 8.03 -5.85 -28.28
N SER A 476 7.51 -7.08 -28.27
CA SER A 476 6.85 -7.72 -29.42
C SER A 476 5.42 -7.22 -29.67
N GLY A 477 4.79 -6.63 -28.65
CA GLY A 477 3.43 -6.08 -28.72
C GLY A 477 3.01 -5.43 -27.39
N CYS A 478 1.78 -4.92 -27.34
CA CYS A 478 1.26 -4.25 -26.15
C CYS A 478 1.07 -5.19 -24.94
N GLU A 479 0.99 -6.50 -25.18
CA GLU A 479 0.74 -7.53 -24.16
C GLU A 479 2.00 -8.32 -23.78
N ASP A 480 3.15 -7.89 -24.29
CA ASP A 480 4.41 -8.58 -24.08
C ASP A 480 4.77 -8.61 -22.59
N THR A 481 5.04 -9.81 -22.07
CA THR A 481 5.36 -10.07 -20.66
C THR A 481 6.72 -10.75 -20.45
N HIS A 482 7.62 -10.75 -21.43
CA HIS A 482 8.90 -11.48 -21.33
C HIS A 482 9.86 -10.88 -20.28
N TYR A 483 9.65 -9.64 -19.85
CA TYR A 483 10.39 -9.01 -18.73
C TYR A 483 9.80 -9.36 -17.35
N PHE A 484 8.84 -10.27 -17.27
CA PHE A 484 8.28 -10.81 -16.03
C PHE A 484 8.65 -12.28 -15.92
N ASP A 485 9.04 -12.70 -14.72
CA ASP A 485 9.41 -14.09 -14.46
C ASP A 485 8.27 -15.05 -14.83
N GLU A 486 8.61 -16.13 -15.56
CA GLU A 486 7.67 -17.23 -15.82
C GLU A 486 7.48 -18.05 -14.55
N GLU A 487 6.62 -17.60 -13.63
CA GLU A 487 6.21 -18.45 -12.51
C GLU A 487 5.23 -19.55 -12.94
N GLU A 488 5.39 -20.71 -12.31
CA GLU A 488 4.62 -21.95 -12.48
C GLU A 488 3.09 -21.77 -12.63
N PRO A 489 2.44 -22.68 -13.39
CA PRO A 489 0.99 -22.69 -13.56
C PRO A 489 0.25 -22.73 -12.22
N ILE A 490 -0.90 -22.07 -12.22
CA ILE A 490 -1.78 -21.83 -11.07
C ILE A 490 -2.17 -23.16 -10.43
N SER A 491 -1.51 -23.53 -9.33
CA SER A 491 -2.20 -24.22 -8.24
C SER A 491 -2.63 -23.16 -7.22
N ASP A 492 -3.81 -22.62 -7.46
CA ASP A 492 -4.77 -22.33 -6.41
C ASP A 492 -4.49 -21.14 -5.45
N TRP A 493 -4.50 -19.92 -5.99
CA TRP A 493 -4.80 -18.72 -5.20
C TRP A 493 -6.24 -18.21 -5.38
N SER A 494 -6.96 -18.69 -6.40
CA SER A 494 -8.31 -18.21 -6.72
C SER A 494 -9.43 -19.18 -6.38
N GLU A 495 -9.17 -20.39 -5.89
CA GLU A 495 -10.21 -21.19 -5.25
C GLU A 495 -9.99 -21.23 -3.74
N SER A 496 -11.10 -21.01 -3.06
CA SER A 496 -11.28 -21.33 -1.67
C SER A 496 -10.98 -22.80 -1.44
N VAL A 497 -10.05 -23.10 -0.54
CA VAL A 497 -10.34 -24.16 0.44
C VAL A 497 -11.55 -23.67 1.24
N PRO A 498 -12.75 -24.28 1.08
CA PRO A 498 -13.88 -23.97 1.95
C PRO A 498 -13.50 -24.20 3.42
N GLU A 499 -14.25 -23.56 4.34
CA GLU A 499 -14.04 -23.74 5.78
C GLU A 499 -14.32 -25.17 6.28
N THR A 500 -14.72 -26.09 5.39
CA THR A 500 -14.90 -27.51 5.64
C THR A 500 -13.55 -28.24 5.58
N SER A 501 -12.91 -28.33 6.73
CA SER A 501 -11.62 -28.99 6.95
C SER A 501 -11.60 -30.51 6.72
N SER A 502 -12.70 -31.14 6.30
CA SER A 502 -12.81 -32.60 6.21
C SER A 502 -12.44 -33.20 4.85
N GLU A 503 -12.61 -32.49 3.72
CA GLU A 503 -12.44 -33.11 2.39
C GLU A 503 -11.00 -32.99 1.83
N ILE A 504 -10.21 -32.03 2.32
CA ILE A 504 -8.79 -31.86 1.93
C ILE A 504 -7.86 -32.76 2.75
N GLU A 505 -8.34 -33.27 3.89
CA GLU A 505 -7.57 -34.21 4.70
C GLU A 505 -7.23 -35.50 3.93
N ASP A 506 -8.09 -35.91 2.98
CA ASP A 506 -7.90 -37.13 2.20
C ASP A 506 -7.03 -36.95 0.94
N LEU A 507 -6.96 -35.76 0.34
CA LEU A 507 -6.17 -35.55 -0.89
C LEU A 507 -4.66 -35.37 -0.62
N ALA A 508 -4.30 -34.71 0.49
CA ALA A 508 -2.90 -34.40 0.83
C ALA A 508 -2.06 -35.64 1.25
N LEU A 509 -2.72 -36.80 1.41
CA LEU A 509 -2.11 -38.05 1.86
C LEU A 509 -1.97 -39.09 0.76
N ASN A 510 -2.31 -38.78 -0.51
CA ASN A 510 -2.35 -39.80 -1.56
C ASN A 510 -0.95 -40.38 -1.88
N PRO A 511 -0.62 -41.61 -1.45
CA PRO A 511 0.72 -42.19 -1.60
C PRO A 511 1.11 -42.48 -3.06
N LEU A 512 0.13 -42.40 -3.99
CA LEU A 512 0.32 -42.62 -5.42
C LEU A 512 1.07 -41.48 -6.12
N ILE A 513 0.90 -40.23 -5.68
CA ILE A 513 1.53 -39.04 -6.31
C ILE A 513 3.01 -38.97 -5.94
N ALA A 514 3.34 -39.08 -4.65
CA ALA A 514 4.74 -39.16 -4.19
C ALA A 514 5.42 -40.49 -4.63
N GLY A 515 4.62 -41.53 -4.85
CA GLY A 515 5.05 -42.88 -5.22
C GLY A 515 5.64 -43.02 -6.62
N THR A 516 5.38 -42.07 -7.51
CA THR A 516 5.91 -42.04 -8.89
C THR A 516 6.96 -40.95 -9.09
N MET A 517 6.88 -39.85 -8.33
CA MET A 517 7.72 -38.65 -8.52
C MET A 517 9.06 -38.69 -7.77
N PHE A 518 9.16 -39.40 -6.62
CA PHE A 518 10.37 -39.38 -5.78
C PHE A 518 10.93 -40.78 -5.48
N PRO A 519 12.27 -40.93 -5.31
CA PRO A 519 12.89 -42.18 -4.85
C PRO A 519 12.37 -42.62 -3.47
N ARG A 520 12.35 -43.93 -3.20
CA ARG A 520 11.81 -44.49 -1.93
C ARG A 520 12.40 -43.88 -0.66
N HIS A 521 13.68 -43.53 -0.67
CA HIS A 521 14.37 -42.93 0.48
C HIS A 521 13.95 -41.47 0.76
N VAL A 522 13.43 -40.75 -0.24
CA VAL A 522 13.00 -39.35 -0.14
C VAL A 522 11.54 -39.23 0.30
N ARG A 523 10.70 -40.20 -0.05
CA ARG A 523 9.24 -40.17 0.20
C ARG A 523 8.89 -39.95 1.67
N GLY A 524 9.59 -40.61 2.58
CA GLY A 524 9.35 -40.47 4.03
C GLY A 524 9.63 -39.06 4.54
N VAL A 525 10.67 -38.41 4.01
CA VAL A 525 11.10 -37.06 4.38
C VAL A 525 10.11 -36.02 3.85
N ILE A 526 9.71 -36.11 2.57
CA ILE A 526 8.69 -35.21 2.01
C ILE A 526 7.36 -35.32 2.76
N GLY A 527 6.95 -36.55 3.11
CA GLY A 527 5.74 -36.78 3.89
C GLY A 527 5.76 -36.04 5.23
N GLN A 528 6.92 -35.99 5.91
CA GLN A 528 7.10 -35.21 7.13
C GLN A 528 6.93 -33.70 6.87
N PHE A 529 7.58 -33.16 5.84
CA PHE A 529 7.48 -31.73 5.49
C PHE A 529 6.06 -31.29 5.13
N VAL A 530 5.29 -32.14 4.43
CA VAL A 530 3.90 -31.84 4.02
C VAL A 530 2.93 -31.92 5.21
N SER A 531 3.17 -32.84 6.14
CA SER A 531 2.30 -33.06 7.31
C SER A 531 2.35 -31.92 8.33
N VAL A 532 3.47 -31.19 8.41
CA VAL A 532 3.68 -30.15 9.42
C VAL A 532 3.27 -28.78 8.87
N PRO A 533 2.39 -28.04 9.57
CA PRO A 533 2.07 -26.69 9.16
C PRO A 533 3.27 -25.74 9.19
N TYR A 534 3.47 -24.97 8.12
CA TYR A 534 4.63 -24.10 7.97
C TYR A 534 4.31 -22.61 7.78
N ASP A 535 5.09 -21.74 8.41
CA ASP A 535 5.18 -20.32 8.07
C ASP A 535 6.40 -20.05 7.17
N SER A 536 6.63 -18.79 6.78
CA SER A 536 7.77 -18.45 5.90
C SER A 536 9.15 -18.77 6.52
N ALA A 537 9.27 -18.81 7.85
CA ALA A 537 10.53 -19.11 8.53
C ALA A 537 10.77 -20.62 8.63
N LYS A 538 9.72 -21.40 8.95
CA LYS A 538 9.73 -22.87 8.87
C LYS A 538 9.99 -23.33 7.45
N LEU A 539 9.35 -22.74 6.43
CA LEU A 539 9.59 -23.09 5.03
C LEU A 539 11.05 -22.88 4.63
N LYS A 540 11.66 -21.75 5.01
CA LYS A 540 13.10 -21.52 4.77
C LYS A 540 13.96 -22.57 5.45
N ARG A 541 13.63 -22.99 6.67
CA ARG A 541 14.37 -24.06 7.36
C ARG A 541 14.22 -25.40 6.63
N MET A 542 13.00 -25.74 6.21
CA MET A 542 12.75 -26.93 5.39
C MET A 542 13.52 -26.87 4.07
N ASP A 543 13.58 -25.71 3.40
CA ASP A 543 14.39 -25.54 2.19
C ASP A 543 15.88 -25.79 2.46
N HIS A 544 16.44 -25.25 3.56
CA HIS A 544 17.83 -25.51 3.94
C HIS A 544 18.08 -26.97 4.31
N GLU A 545 17.11 -27.63 4.95
CA GLU A 545 17.18 -29.06 5.26
C GLU A 545 17.15 -29.89 3.97
N ILE A 546 16.30 -29.54 3.00
CA ILE A 546 16.26 -30.16 1.67
C ILE A 546 17.59 -29.96 0.94
N ASP A 547 18.13 -28.75 0.94
CA ASP A 547 19.41 -28.42 0.32
C ASP A 547 20.59 -29.15 0.98
N ALA A 548 20.52 -29.40 2.28
CA ALA A 548 21.53 -30.18 2.99
C ALA A 548 21.44 -31.69 2.74
N MET A 549 20.27 -32.19 2.29
CA MET A 549 20.01 -33.62 2.15
C MET A 549 20.41 -34.20 0.79
N ALA A 550 20.43 -33.41 -0.29
CA ALA A 550 20.70 -33.92 -1.64
C ALA A 550 21.77 -33.10 -2.38
N PRO A 551 22.77 -33.75 -3.02
CA PRO A 551 23.75 -33.07 -3.87
C PRO A 551 23.20 -32.72 -5.26
N ASN A 552 22.01 -33.21 -5.63
CA ASN A 552 21.36 -32.98 -6.92
C ASN A 552 20.33 -31.85 -6.80
N THR A 553 20.58 -30.75 -7.52
CA THR A 553 19.76 -29.55 -7.56
C THR A 553 18.34 -29.82 -8.05
N GLU A 554 18.15 -30.67 -9.06
CA GLU A 554 16.82 -30.97 -9.63
C GLU A 554 15.91 -31.69 -8.63
N LEU A 555 16.48 -32.61 -7.83
CA LEU A 555 15.72 -33.33 -6.80
C LEU A 555 15.35 -32.39 -5.65
N CYS A 556 16.25 -31.51 -5.23
CA CYS A 556 15.97 -30.48 -4.24
C CYS A 556 14.84 -29.56 -4.71
N ASP A 557 14.90 -29.10 -5.95
CA ASP A 557 13.91 -28.19 -6.51
C ASP A 557 12.54 -28.87 -6.64
N ALA A 558 12.50 -30.14 -7.07
CA ALA A 558 11.27 -30.94 -7.10
C ALA A 558 10.68 -31.14 -5.69
N MET A 559 11.51 -31.43 -4.69
CA MET A 559 11.07 -31.55 -3.29
C MET A 559 10.50 -30.24 -2.75
N LYS A 560 11.20 -29.13 -2.99
CA LYS A 560 10.80 -27.78 -2.61
C LYS A 560 9.47 -27.38 -3.26
N ALA A 561 9.30 -27.70 -4.54
CA ALA A 561 8.05 -27.47 -5.27
C ALA A 561 6.91 -28.31 -4.69
N PHE A 562 7.16 -29.59 -4.39
CA PHE A 562 6.15 -30.47 -3.80
C PHE A 562 5.68 -30.01 -2.41
N VAL A 563 6.60 -29.60 -1.52
CA VAL A 563 6.24 -29.07 -0.20
C VAL A 563 5.40 -27.79 -0.33
N ARG A 564 5.70 -26.93 -1.30
CA ARG A 564 4.93 -25.70 -1.57
C ARG A 564 3.55 -25.99 -2.14
N ALA A 565 3.41 -27.02 -2.96
CA ALA A 565 2.15 -27.40 -3.61
C ALA A 565 1.20 -28.13 -2.64
N PHE A 566 1.73 -29.04 -1.81
CA PHE A 566 0.90 -29.95 -1.00
C PHE A 566 0.96 -29.69 0.52
N GLY A 567 1.96 -28.96 1.01
CA GLY A 567 2.13 -28.71 2.44
C GLY A 567 1.12 -27.72 3.03
N ARG A 568 0.80 -27.86 4.32
CA ARG A 568 -0.17 -26.98 4.99
C ARG A 568 0.48 -25.66 5.41
N ARG A 569 0.15 -24.55 4.75
CA ARG A 569 0.63 -23.22 5.19
C ARG A 569 -0.08 -22.77 6.47
N GLU A 570 0.70 -22.49 7.51
CA GLU A 570 0.23 -21.92 8.77
C GLU A 570 -0.37 -20.52 8.53
N ARG A 571 -1.66 -20.36 8.84
CA ARG A 571 -2.34 -19.07 8.71
C ARG A 571 -1.84 -18.14 9.81
N LYS A 572 -1.37 -16.94 9.43
CA LYS A 572 -0.97 -15.91 10.40
C LYS A 572 -2.13 -15.60 11.35
N ARG A 573 -1.86 -15.66 12.66
CA ARG A 573 -2.79 -15.26 13.72
C ARG A 573 -3.33 -13.84 13.43
N PRO A 574 -4.66 -13.63 13.43
CA PRO A 574 -5.24 -12.31 13.20
C PRO A 574 -4.69 -11.26 14.17
N ARG A 575 -4.52 -10.01 13.71
CA ARG A 575 -4.04 -8.90 14.55
C ARG A 575 -5.10 -8.38 15.51
N ASP A 576 -6.37 -8.43 15.10
CA ASP A 576 -7.51 -7.96 15.87
C ASP A 576 -8.11 -9.11 16.70
N ARG A 577 -8.36 -8.86 17.99
CA ARG A 577 -8.91 -9.86 18.93
C ARG A 577 -10.33 -10.30 18.53
N LEU A 578 -11.12 -9.41 17.92
CA LEU A 578 -12.47 -9.72 17.42
C LEU A 578 -12.47 -10.75 16.27
N LEU A 579 -11.33 -10.89 15.58
CA LEU A 579 -11.16 -11.87 14.52
C LEU A 579 -10.48 -13.17 14.99
N ARG A 580 -10.10 -13.24 16.29
CA ARG A 580 -9.55 -14.44 16.94
C ARG A 580 -10.63 -15.21 17.69
N ASP A 581 -11.54 -14.46 18.31
CA ASP A 581 -12.60 -14.97 19.15
C ASP A 581 -13.60 -15.85 18.38
N ARG A 582 -13.89 -17.03 18.93
CA ARG A 582 -14.68 -18.08 18.25
C ARG A 582 -16.10 -17.61 17.90
N ASN A 583 -16.70 -16.80 18.76
CA ASN A 583 -18.10 -16.38 18.65
C ASN A 583 -18.25 -15.16 17.75
N THR A 584 -17.22 -14.31 17.66
CA THR A 584 -17.29 -13.05 16.91
C THR A 584 -16.59 -13.10 15.55
N LYS A 585 -15.58 -13.96 15.34
CA LYS A 585 -14.71 -13.94 14.14
C LYS A 585 -15.46 -13.96 12.81
N GLY A 586 -16.45 -14.84 12.66
CA GLY A 586 -17.19 -15.04 11.41
C GLY A 586 -18.08 -13.84 11.10
N PRO A 587 -19.03 -13.52 12.01
CA PRO A 587 -19.92 -12.37 11.85
C PRO A 587 -19.18 -11.04 11.68
N VAL A 588 -18.12 -10.78 12.47
CA VAL A 588 -17.31 -9.56 12.36
C VAL A 588 -16.60 -9.48 11.01
N LEU A 589 -15.98 -10.57 10.56
CA LEU A 589 -15.27 -10.59 9.27
C LEU A 589 -16.22 -10.28 8.12
N GLU A 590 -17.42 -10.86 8.13
CA GLU A 590 -18.40 -10.68 7.06
C GLU A 590 -18.94 -9.25 7.02
N VAL A 591 -19.28 -8.66 8.18
CA VAL A 591 -19.66 -7.24 8.26
C VAL A 591 -18.54 -6.36 7.73
N ARG A 592 -17.28 -6.61 8.13
CA ARG A 592 -16.14 -5.78 7.68
C ARG A 592 -15.87 -5.89 6.18
N LYS A 593 -16.05 -7.06 5.55
CA LYS A 593 -15.92 -7.18 4.08
C LYS A 593 -16.90 -6.27 3.34
N GLN A 594 -18.09 -6.08 3.90
CA GLN A 594 -19.15 -5.25 3.32
C GLN A 594 -18.93 -3.76 3.59
N THR A 595 -18.39 -3.41 4.77
CA THR A 595 -18.42 -2.02 5.25
C THR A 595 -17.07 -1.31 5.31
N ALA A 596 -15.95 -2.02 5.46
CA ALA A 596 -14.64 -1.39 5.71
C ALA A 596 -14.12 -0.54 4.54
N PHE A 597 -14.55 -0.88 3.31
CA PHE A 597 -14.08 -0.25 2.07
C PHE A 597 -15.18 0.56 1.37
N MET A 598 -16.19 1.05 2.10
CA MET A 598 -17.11 2.04 1.53
C MET A 598 -16.32 3.25 0.98
N GLY A 599 -16.71 3.71 -0.20
CA GLY A 599 -16.03 4.79 -0.93
C GLY A 599 -14.79 4.38 -1.74
N TYR A 600 -14.42 3.09 -1.78
CA TYR A 600 -13.22 2.62 -2.49
C TYR A 600 -13.27 2.82 -4.02
N THR A 601 -14.45 2.98 -4.60
CA THR A 601 -14.66 3.05 -6.05
C THR A 601 -14.19 4.38 -6.64
N TYR A 602 -13.27 4.31 -7.60
CA TYR A 602 -12.73 5.45 -8.33
C TYR A 602 -12.59 5.13 -9.82
N ARG A 603 -12.67 6.15 -10.66
CA ARG A 603 -12.34 6.11 -12.09
C ARG A 603 -11.58 7.39 -12.41
N ARG A 604 -10.51 7.27 -13.20
CA ARG A 604 -9.74 8.41 -13.71
C ARG A 604 -10.55 9.16 -14.76
N ILE A 605 -10.37 10.48 -14.87
CA ILE A 605 -10.95 11.22 -15.99
C ILE A 605 -10.22 10.81 -17.29
N LYS A 606 -10.98 10.62 -18.37
CA LYS A 606 -10.45 10.20 -19.66
C LYS A 606 -9.68 11.32 -20.35
#